data_AF-A0A7R9WWN6-F1
#
_entry.id   AF-A0A7R9WWN6-F1
#
_cell.length_a   1.000
_cell.length_b   1.000
_cell.length_c   1.000
_cell.angle_alpha   90.00
_cell.angle_beta   90.00
_cell.angle_gamma   90.00
#
_symmetry.space_group_name_H-M   'P 1'
#
loop_
_entity.id
_entity.type
_entity.pdbx_description
1 polymer ?
#
loop_
_entity_poly.entity_id
_entity_poly.type
_entity_poly.pdbx_seq_one_letter_code
_entity_poly.pdbx_strand_id
1 'polypeptide(L)'
;NGSSTQHETHITRRRHHRHHRHHRHSHPHSARPDSDRISLLTTTLRCTTRVERCVASCRDRVHGIGAMLCCYEGFCSSSPAASTLTRTSRHNNSNHATLDTSEIFDEGAFRFVYQGVYDSGARKGERCVAKQFKQGSVYETHYFDADIKTVDMAMMIIEEWNRGDYINKMVVVNAPEIWALQRGPMAGAKLLVEPYIQNYEKLNSNSGWNESGFSWARAMQALSHFSYHITDGACLLCDLQGG
;
A
#
# COMPACT_ATOMS: atom_id res chain seq x y z
N ASN A 1 -66.50 -52.30 10.93
CA ASN A 1 -65.84 -50.99 10.73
C ASN A 1 -64.40 -51.06 11.19
N GLY A 2 -63.45 -50.93 10.26
CA GLY A 2 -62.06 -50.55 10.58
C GLY A 2 -61.07 -51.69 10.88
N SER A 3 -60.77 -52.48 9.86
CA SER A 3 -59.62 -53.38 9.75
C SER A 3 -58.30 -52.64 9.52
N SER A 4 -57.18 -53.29 9.86
CA SER A 4 -55.81 -53.14 9.31
C SER A 4 -54.73 -52.63 10.27
N THR A 5 -54.22 -53.55 11.09
CA THR A 5 -52.84 -53.55 11.60
C THR A 5 -51.86 -53.81 10.45
N GLN A 6 -50.87 -52.92 10.28
CA GLN A 6 -49.77 -53.08 9.32
C GLN A 6 -48.41 -53.22 10.02
N HIS A 7 -47.53 -53.89 9.28
CA HIS A 7 -46.27 -54.55 9.62
C HIS A 7 -45.13 -53.69 10.18
N GLU A 8 -44.28 -54.41 10.93
CA GLU A 8 -42.83 -54.22 11.11
C GLU A 8 -42.08 -53.64 9.90
N THR A 9 -41.08 -52.80 10.19
CA THR A 9 -39.67 -53.11 9.86
C THR A 9 -38.71 -52.13 10.54
N HIS A 10 -37.83 -52.68 11.36
CA HIS A 10 -36.66 -52.01 11.93
C HIS A 10 -35.62 -51.77 10.82
N ILE A 11 -35.28 -50.51 10.54
CA ILE A 11 -34.12 -50.16 9.69
C ILE A 11 -33.18 -49.25 10.49
N THR A 12 -32.01 -49.82 10.84
CA THR A 12 -30.87 -49.15 11.44
C THR A 12 -30.17 -48.25 10.42
N ARG A 13 -30.31 -46.92 10.58
CA ARG A 13 -29.49 -45.95 9.80
C ARG A 13 -28.17 -45.67 10.52
N ARG A 14 -27.10 -46.31 10.04
CA ARG A 14 -25.70 -45.91 10.30
C ARG A 14 -25.45 -44.50 9.76
N ARG A 15 -25.00 -43.59 10.62
CA ARG A 15 -24.47 -42.27 10.23
C ARG A 15 -23.12 -42.47 9.55
N HIS A 16 -23.07 -42.27 8.24
CA HIS A 16 -21.79 -42.07 7.53
C HIS A 16 -21.38 -40.60 7.66
N HIS A 17 -20.30 -40.36 8.41
CA HIS A 17 -19.52 -39.12 8.34
C HIS A 17 -18.93 -38.99 6.93
N ARG A 18 -19.44 -38.05 6.12
CA ARG A 18 -18.78 -37.57 4.91
C ARG A 18 -17.85 -36.42 5.29
N HIS A 19 -16.56 -36.70 5.33
CA HIS A 19 -15.51 -35.67 5.28
C HIS A 19 -15.55 -35.04 3.88
N HIS A 20 -16.06 -33.82 3.76
CA HIS A 20 -15.80 -32.98 2.60
C HIS A 20 -14.38 -32.38 2.73
N ARG A 21 -13.40 -33.05 2.10
CA ARG A 21 -12.13 -32.42 1.75
C ARG A 21 -12.41 -31.40 0.64
N HIS A 22 -12.36 -30.12 0.97
CA HIS A 22 -12.23 -29.07 -0.03
C HIS A 22 -10.82 -29.15 -0.64
N HIS A 23 -10.71 -29.74 -1.83
CA HIS A 23 -9.56 -29.57 -2.69
C HIS A 23 -9.52 -28.10 -3.13
N ARG A 24 -8.61 -27.32 -2.55
CA ARG A 24 -8.20 -26.01 -3.10
C ARG A 24 -7.42 -26.30 -4.38
N HIS A 25 -8.03 -26.00 -5.52
CA HIS A 25 -7.29 -25.89 -6.77
C HIS A 25 -6.44 -24.61 -6.71
N SER A 26 -5.15 -24.76 -6.48
CA SER A 26 -4.15 -23.73 -6.73
C SER A 26 -4.01 -23.55 -8.25
N HIS A 27 -4.68 -22.54 -8.81
CA HIS A 27 -4.39 -22.07 -10.16
C HIS A 27 -3.11 -21.22 -10.15
N PRO A 28 -2.22 -21.38 -11.15
CA PRO A 28 -1.08 -20.49 -11.31
C PRO A 28 -1.58 -19.08 -11.66
N HIS A 29 -1.27 -18.11 -10.80
CA HIS A 29 -1.64 -16.72 -11.03
C HIS A 29 -0.79 -16.12 -12.17
N SER A 30 -1.34 -16.08 -13.37
CA SER A 30 -0.88 -15.17 -14.43
C SER A 30 -1.05 -13.71 -13.96
N ALA A 31 -0.12 -12.84 -14.34
CA ALA A 31 -0.21 -11.41 -14.06
C ALA A 31 -1.53 -10.84 -14.63
N ARG A 32 -2.35 -10.19 -13.79
CA ARG A 32 -3.57 -9.52 -14.23
C ARG A 32 -3.22 -8.22 -14.99
N PRO A 33 -3.96 -7.87 -16.05
CA PRO A 33 -3.75 -6.64 -16.82
C PRO A 33 -3.91 -5.38 -15.97
N ASP A 34 -3.32 -4.26 -16.38
CA ASP A 34 -3.30 -3.00 -15.59
C ASP A 34 -4.70 -2.44 -15.30
N SER A 35 -5.72 -2.75 -16.10
CA SER A 35 -7.13 -2.38 -15.85
C SER A 35 -7.73 -2.98 -14.57
N ASP A 36 -7.10 -4.03 -14.02
CA ASP A 36 -7.54 -4.74 -12.83
C ASP A 36 -6.85 -4.24 -11.55
N ARG A 37 -5.97 -3.24 -11.68
CA ARG A 37 -5.21 -2.66 -10.59
C ARG A 37 -5.74 -1.29 -10.25
N ILE A 38 -5.50 -0.87 -9.01
CA ILE A 38 -5.68 0.50 -8.58
C ILE A 38 -4.40 0.96 -7.93
N SER A 39 -3.84 2.04 -8.46
CA SER A 39 -2.55 2.55 -8.05
C SER A 39 -2.73 3.65 -7.03
N LEU A 40 -2.19 3.46 -5.83
CA LEU A 40 -2.09 4.47 -4.80
C LEU A 40 -0.71 5.14 -4.85
N LEU A 41 -0.72 6.46 -4.80
CA LEU A 41 0.45 7.28 -4.52
C LEU A 41 0.63 7.40 -3.01
N THR A 42 1.89 7.56 -2.59
CA THR A 42 2.36 7.72 -1.21
C THR A 42 1.26 8.09 -0.20
N THR A 43 0.94 7.11 0.63
CA THR A 43 -0.04 7.16 1.72
C THR A 43 0.64 7.69 2.98
N THR A 44 0.04 8.65 3.68
CA THR A 44 0.54 9.06 5.00
C THR A 44 0.15 7.99 6.03
N LEU A 45 1.12 7.50 6.81
CA LEU A 45 0.84 6.63 7.94
C LEU A 45 0.82 7.46 9.23
N ARG A 46 -0.30 7.47 9.96
CA ARG A 46 -0.37 8.07 11.30
C ARG A 46 -0.20 6.97 12.35
N CYS A 47 0.82 7.10 13.19
CA CYS A 47 0.97 6.26 14.37
C CYS A 47 0.13 6.82 15.52
N THR A 48 -0.64 5.99 16.23
CA THR A 48 -1.44 6.48 17.37
C THR A 48 -0.68 6.38 18.68
N THR A 49 -0.99 7.26 19.62
CA THR A 49 -0.32 7.48 20.92
C THR A 49 -0.32 6.28 21.88
N ARG A 50 -0.88 5.12 21.52
CA ARG A 50 -0.77 3.88 22.33
C ARG A 50 0.66 3.31 22.42
N VAL A 51 1.63 3.96 21.75
CA VAL A 51 3.07 3.65 21.79
C VAL A 51 3.67 3.66 23.19
N GLU A 52 3.06 4.28 24.22
CA GLU A 52 3.66 4.31 25.56
C GLU A 52 3.91 2.92 26.18
N ARG A 53 3.12 1.89 25.82
CA ARG A 53 3.40 0.51 26.24
C ARG A 53 4.56 -0.15 25.47
N CYS A 54 4.82 0.25 24.22
CA CYS A 54 6.03 -0.15 23.49
C CYS A 54 7.28 0.64 23.94
N VAL A 55 7.13 1.93 24.21
CA VAL A 55 8.22 2.84 24.63
C VAL A 55 8.81 2.43 25.98
N ALA A 56 8.02 1.90 26.90
CA ALA A 56 8.51 1.46 28.21
C ALA A 56 9.50 0.28 28.13
N SER A 57 9.43 -0.56 27.08
CA SER A 57 10.37 -1.67 26.87
C SER A 57 11.68 -1.25 26.18
N CYS A 58 11.71 -0.07 25.55
CA CYS A 58 12.83 0.37 24.71
C CYS A 58 13.61 1.57 25.31
N ARG A 59 13.34 1.94 26.56
CA ARG A 59 13.81 3.18 27.19
C ARG A 59 15.33 3.28 27.37
N ASP A 60 16.09 2.21 27.12
CA ASP A 60 17.55 2.21 27.25
C ASP A 60 18.32 2.50 25.95
N ARG A 61 17.66 2.68 24.79
CA ARG A 61 18.39 3.01 23.55
C ARG A 61 17.63 4.01 22.68
N VAL A 62 18.31 5.12 22.40
CA VAL A 62 18.08 6.09 21.31
C VAL A 62 17.21 7.31 21.66
N HIS A 63 17.88 8.45 21.80
CA HIS A 63 17.30 9.79 21.68
C HIS A 63 17.01 10.10 20.20
N GLY A 64 15.77 10.53 19.91
CA GLY A 64 15.37 11.08 18.60
C GLY A 64 14.95 10.04 17.57
N ILE A 65 13.78 10.24 16.92
CA ILE A 65 13.22 9.42 15.81
C ILE A 65 12.72 8.00 16.22
N GLY A 66 12.50 7.74 17.51
CA GLY A 66 12.20 6.38 18.02
C GLY A 66 10.78 5.83 17.78
N ALA A 67 9.75 6.66 17.54
CA ALA A 67 8.36 6.16 17.55
C ALA A 67 7.96 5.35 16.31
N MET A 68 8.48 5.72 15.12
CA MET A 68 8.16 5.05 13.86
C MET A 68 8.92 3.71 13.71
N LEU A 69 10.15 3.65 14.23
CA LEU A 69 10.98 2.44 14.19
C LEU A 69 10.49 1.37 15.19
N CYS A 70 9.96 1.79 16.34
CA CYS A 70 9.49 0.87 17.38
C CYS A 70 8.24 0.06 16.93
N CYS A 71 7.41 0.62 16.06
CA CYS A 71 6.28 -0.11 15.45
C CYS A 71 6.74 -1.08 14.35
N TYR A 72 7.88 -0.79 13.70
CA TYR A 72 8.43 -1.61 12.61
C TYR A 72 9.02 -2.93 13.12
N GLU A 73 9.74 -2.92 14.25
CA GLU A 73 10.39 -4.14 14.77
C GLU A 73 9.43 -5.08 15.52
N GLY A 74 8.31 -4.57 16.06
CA GLY A 74 7.31 -5.38 16.77
C GLY A 74 6.40 -6.24 15.88
N PHE A 75 6.41 -6.03 14.55
CA PHE A 75 5.51 -6.71 13.60
C PHE A 75 6.13 -7.97 12.96
N CYS A 76 7.40 -8.28 13.26
CA CYS A 76 8.12 -9.39 12.63
C CYS A 76 7.91 -10.73 13.36
N SER A 77 6.80 -11.41 13.06
CA SER A 77 6.71 -12.88 13.22
C SER A 77 6.42 -13.61 11.90
N SER A 78 6.17 -12.88 10.81
CA SER A 78 5.98 -13.46 9.48
C SER A 78 6.30 -12.42 8.41
N SER A 79 7.57 -12.32 8.00
CA SER A 79 7.90 -11.60 6.77
C SER A 79 7.14 -12.24 5.61
N PRO A 80 6.37 -11.46 4.82
CA PRO A 80 5.80 -11.98 3.59
C PRO A 80 6.91 -12.44 2.65
N ALA A 81 6.66 -13.51 1.90
CA ALA A 81 7.61 -13.97 0.89
C ALA A 81 7.86 -12.86 -0.13
N ALA A 82 9.13 -12.61 -0.47
CA ALA A 82 9.56 -11.52 -1.36
C ALA A 82 8.77 -11.46 -2.70
N SER A 83 8.25 -12.58 -3.18
CA SER A 83 7.43 -12.65 -4.39
C SER A 83 6.07 -11.94 -4.29
N THR A 84 5.49 -11.77 -3.10
CA THR A 84 4.16 -11.17 -2.94
C THR A 84 4.25 -9.65 -2.84
N LEU A 85 5.28 -9.12 -2.17
CA LEU A 85 5.59 -7.69 -2.14
C LEU A 85 5.76 -7.10 -3.55
N THR A 86 6.38 -7.85 -4.47
CA THR A 86 6.54 -7.39 -5.87
C THR A 86 5.22 -7.23 -6.64
N ARG A 87 4.10 -7.77 -6.14
CA ARG A 87 2.77 -7.63 -6.78
C ARG A 87 1.98 -6.45 -6.25
N THR A 88 2.30 -5.97 -5.05
CA THR A 88 1.58 -4.89 -4.38
C THR A 88 2.27 -3.54 -4.53
N SER A 89 3.39 -3.49 -5.25
CA SER A 89 4.10 -2.26 -5.57
C SER A 89 4.29 -2.05 -7.07
N ARG A 90 4.36 -0.78 -7.46
CA ARG A 90 4.81 -0.31 -8.77
C ARG A 90 6.17 0.34 -8.59
N HIS A 91 7.22 -0.41 -8.90
CA HIS A 91 8.59 0.09 -8.85
C HIS A 91 8.95 0.88 -10.10
N ASN A 92 9.96 1.74 -9.97
CA ASN A 92 10.48 2.53 -11.07
C ASN A 92 11.28 1.65 -12.06
N ASN A 93 12.17 0.77 -11.57
CA ASN A 93 12.96 -0.17 -12.39
C ASN A 93 13.66 0.50 -13.59
N SER A 94 13.93 1.79 -13.47
CA SER A 94 14.59 2.63 -14.46
C SER A 94 15.71 3.40 -13.80
N ASN A 95 16.60 3.94 -14.60
CA ASN A 95 17.85 4.54 -14.13
C ASN A 95 18.03 6.00 -14.58
N HIS A 96 17.18 6.48 -15.48
CA HIS A 96 17.16 7.86 -15.92
C HIS A 96 15.78 8.23 -16.50
N ALA A 97 15.44 9.52 -16.40
CA ALA A 97 14.25 10.11 -16.96
C ALA A 97 14.55 11.56 -17.35
N THR A 98 13.90 12.02 -18.40
CA THR A 98 13.87 13.42 -18.78
C THR A 98 12.65 14.08 -18.14
N LEU A 99 12.89 15.06 -17.28
CA LEU A 99 11.86 15.82 -16.57
C LEU A 99 11.69 17.19 -17.21
N ASP A 100 10.44 17.65 -17.32
CA ASP A 100 10.17 19.06 -17.57
C ASP A 100 10.15 19.81 -16.23
N THR A 101 11.26 20.48 -15.91
CA THR A 101 11.38 21.29 -14.69
C THR A 101 11.05 22.76 -14.93
N SER A 102 10.63 23.13 -16.14
CA SER A 102 10.29 24.51 -16.48
C SER A 102 8.88 24.89 -16.04
N GLU A 103 8.00 23.90 -15.91
CA GLU A 103 6.62 24.05 -15.48
C GLU A 103 6.32 23.14 -14.28
N ILE A 104 5.62 23.67 -13.28
CA ILE A 104 5.10 22.87 -12.16
C ILE A 104 3.86 22.16 -12.67
N PHE A 105 3.89 20.83 -12.71
CA PHE A 105 2.75 20.01 -13.13
C PHE A 105 1.64 20.00 -12.07
N ASP A 106 2.03 19.88 -10.80
CA ASP A 106 1.12 19.94 -9.64
C ASP A 106 1.91 20.34 -8.38
N GLU A 107 1.22 20.73 -7.32
CA GLU A 107 1.86 21.03 -6.04
C GLU A 107 1.04 20.61 -4.81
N GLY A 108 1.77 20.08 -3.82
CA GLY A 108 1.23 19.87 -2.48
C GLY A 108 1.66 20.97 -1.52
N ALA A 109 1.34 20.79 -0.24
CA ALA A 109 1.77 21.71 0.82
C ALA A 109 3.30 21.86 0.89
N PHE A 110 4.05 20.76 0.68
CA PHE A 110 5.50 20.73 0.90
C PHE A 110 6.32 20.44 -0.35
N ARG A 111 5.69 20.05 -1.46
CA ARG A 111 6.38 19.55 -2.65
C ARG A 111 5.84 20.15 -3.93
N PHE A 112 6.73 20.40 -4.88
CA PHE A 112 6.41 20.56 -6.29
C PHE A 112 6.44 19.19 -6.96
N VAL A 113 5.59 19.00 -7.97
CA VAL A 113 5.55 17.83 -8.82
C VAL A 113 5.89 18.25 -10.23
N TYR A 114 6.87 17.57 -10.82
CA TYR A 114 7.27 17.71 -12.21
C TYR A 114 6.89 16.45 -12.96
N GLN A 115 6.49 16.59 -14.22
CA GLN A 115 6.23 15.44 -15.07
C GLN A 115 7.48 15.12 -15.91
N GLY A 116 7.66 13.85 -16.25
CA GLY A 116 8.66 13.43 -17.21
C GLY A 116 8.36 12.12 -17.90
N VAL A 117 9.36 11.62 -18.59
CA VAL A 117 9.34 10.34 -19.29
C VAL A 117 10.64 9.60 -19.00
N TYR A 118 10.54 8.33 -18.61
CA TYR A 118 11.71 7.46 -18.48
C TYR A 118 12.38 7.27 -19.85
N ASP A 119 13.69 7.43 -19.94
CA ASP A 119 14.43 7.28 -21.21
C ASP A 119 15.40 6.10 -21.21
N SER A 120 15.46 5.37 -20.10
CA SER A 120 16.26 4.15 -19.91
C SER A 120 15.57 3.17 -18.97
N GLY A 121 16.11 1.96 -18.88
CA GLY A 121 15.59 0.90 -18.00
C GLY A 121 14.29 0.26 -18.49
N ALA A 122 13.64 -0.48 -17.58
CA ALA A 122 12.50 -1.34 -17.94
C ALA A 122 11.25 -0.56 -18.35
N ARG A 123 11.14 0.71 -17.94
CA ARG A 123 9.96 1.56 -18.20
C ARG A 123 10.23 2.66 -19.22
N LYS A 124 11.28 2.51 -20.02
CA LYS A 124 11.64 3.46 -21.08
C LYS A 124 10.43 3.78 -21.96
N GLY A 125 10.14 5.07 -22.11
CA GLY A 125 9.00 5.60 -22.86
C GLY A 125 7.74 5.82 -22.01
N GLU A 126 7.67 5.29 -20.79
CA GLU A 126 6.53 5.51 -19.89
C GLU A 126 6.64 6.85 -19.17
N ARG A 127 5.48 7.44 -18.83
CA ARG A 127 5.39 8.67 -18.03
C ARG A 127 5.80 8.42 -16.58
N CYS A 128 6.47 9.41 -16.00
CA CYS A 128 6.83 9.46 -14.59
C CYS A 128 6.48 10.82 -13.98
N VAL A 129 6.48 10.87 -12.64
CA VAL A 129 6.47 12.13 -11.90
C VAL A 129 7.68 12.19 -10.99
N ALA A 130 8.18 13.40 -10.76
CA ALA A 130 9.26 13.69 -9.84
C ALA A 130 8.79 14.72 -8.81
N LYS A 131 8.89 14.36 -7.54
CA LYS A 131 8.50 15.23 -6.43
C LYS A 131 9.73 15.86 -5.79
N GLN A 132 9.74 17.18 -5.72
CA GLN A 132 10.79 17.97 -5.09
C GLN A 132 10.25 18.72 -3.89
N PHE A 133 10.98 18.78 -2.77
CA PHE A 133 10.60 19.65 -1.66
C PHE A 133 10.71 21.13 -2.05
N LYS A 134 9.77 21.96 -1.61
CA LYS A 134 9.75 23.39 -1.96
C LYS A 134 10.92 24.17 -1.36
N GLN A 135 11.38 23.82 -0.16
CA GLN A 135 12.47 24.52 0.55
C GLN A 135 13.25 23.56 1.47
N GLY A 136 14.52 23.91 1.79
CA GLY A 136 15.30 23.41 2.94
C GLY A 136 15.83 21.96 2.88
N SER A 137 15.11 21.04 2.27
CA SER A 137 15.35 19.59 2.39
C SER A 137 15.78 18.90 1.10
N VAL A 138 16.03 19.65 0.03
CA VAL A 138 16.27 19.10 -1.31
C VAL A 138 17.61 18.37 -1.46
N TYR A 139 18.57 18.50 -0.56
CA TYR A 139 19.89 17.86 -0.70
C TYR A 139 20.13 16.69 0.28
N GLU A 140 19.32 16.57 1.33
CA GLU A 140 19.57 15.63 2.43
C GLU A 140 18.74 14.35 2.27
N THR A 141 19.40 13.17 2.28
CA THR A 141 18.72 11.88 2.03
C THR A 141 17.71 11.54 3.13
N HIS A 142 18.00 11.91 4.38
CA HIS A 142 17.21 11.45 5.52
C HIS A 142 15.76 11.94 5.53
N TYR A 143 15.45 13.05 4.86
CA TYR A 143 14.07 13.51 4.69
C TYR A 143 13.25 12.58 3.77
N PHE A 144 13.92 11.88 2.87
CA PHE A 144 13.30 10.92 1.96
C PHE A 144 13.21 9.51 2.57
N ASP A 145 14.11 9.15 3.49
CA ASP A 145 14.10 7.84 4.17
C ASP A 145 12.79 7.60 4.94
N ALA A 146 12.20 8.65 5.51
CA ALA A 146 10.91 8.57 6.19
C ALA A 146 9.77 8.26 5.21
N ASP A 147 9.78 8.83 4.00
CA ASP A 147 8.81 8.50 2.96
C ASP A 147 8.95 7.04 2.53
N ILE A 148 10.18 6.56 2.30
CA ILE A 148 10.44 5.17 1.91
C ILE A 148 9.92 4.19 2.97
N LYS A 149 10.24 4.43 4.25
CA LYS A 149 9.73 3.57 5.35
C LYS A 149 8.20 3.59 5.46
N THR A 150 7.58 4.74 5.18
CA THR A 150 6.11 4.86 5.17
C THR A 150 5.51 4.00 4.06
N VAL A 151 6.12 4.01 2.87
CA VAL A 151 5.72 3.18 1.74
C VAL A 151 5.87 1.70 2.06
N ASP A 152 6.98 1.28 2.68
CA ASP A 152 7.20 -0.12 3.05
C ASP A 152 6.09 -0.65 3.99
N MET A 153 5.72 0.13 5.01
CA MET A 153 4.62 -0.24 5.91
C MET A 153 3.27 -0.29 5.18
N ALA A 154 3.01 0.68 4.29
CA ALA A 154 1.80 0.69 3.47
C ALA A 154 1.71 -0.53 2.56
N MET A 155 2.83 -0.96 1.96
CA MET A 155 2.90 -2.17 1.13
C MET A 155 2.51 -3.43 1.91
N MET A 156 2.99 -3.58 3.15
CA MET A 156 2.62 -4.71 4.00
C MET A 156 1.11 -4.73 4.29
N ILE A 157 0.54 -3.59 4.68
CA ILE A 157 -0.90 -3.46 4.95
C ILE A 157 -1.73 -3.79 3.70
N ILE A 158 -1.30 -3.30 2.54
CA ILE A 158 -1.99 -3.51 1.26
C ILE A 158 -1.87 -4.96 0.79
N GLU A 159 -0.76 -5.64 1.10
CA GLU A 159 -0.64 -7.07 0.87
C GLU A 159 -1.67 -7.87 1.66
N GLU A 160 -1.82 -7.58 2.95
CA GLU A 160 -2.85 -8.21 3.79
C GLU A 160 -4.27 -7.94 3.25
N TRP A 161 -4.55 -6.69 2.84
CA TRP A 161 -5.83 -6.32 2.25
C TRP A 161 -6.13 -7.11 0.97
N ASN A 162 -5.17 -7.16 0.04
CA ASN A 162 -5.32 -7.87 -1.22
C ASN A 162 -5.47 -9.38 -1.01
N ARG A 163 -4.80 -9.95 0.00
CA ARG A 163 -4.94 -11.37 0.33
C ARG A 163 -6.34 -11.71 0.86
N GLY A 164 -7.00 -10.74 1.49
CA GLY A 164 -8.37 -10.86 1.96
C GLY A 164 -9.42 -10.89 0.84
N ASP A 165 -9.07 -10.50 -0.40
CA ASP A 165 -9.96 -10.48 -1.57
C ASP A 165 -11.29 -9.74 -1.30
N TYR A 166 -11.23 -8.66 -0.49
CA TYR A 166 -12.40 -7.88 -0.08
C TYR A 166 -13.07 -7.11 -1.23
N ILE A 167 -12.30 -6.86 -2.29
CA ILE A 167 -12.73 -6.18 -3.51
C ILE A 167 -12.15 -6.91 -4.72
N ASN A 168 -12.82 -6.80 -5.87
CA ASN A 168 -12.43 -7.49 -7.10
C ASN A 168 -11.26 -6.84 -7.86
N LYS A 169 -10.59 -5.85 -7.26
CA LYS A 169 -9.45 -5.12 -7.83
C LYS A 169 -8.26 -5.18 -6.90
N MET A 170 -7.07 -5.24 -7.48
CA MET A 170 -5.82 -5.27 -6.73
C MET A 170 -5.37 -3.85 -6.40
N VAL A 171 -5.17 -3.57 -5.12
CA VAL A 171 -4.58 -2.28 -4.69
C VAL A 171 -3.07 -2.41 -4.79
N VAL A 172 -2.40 -1.44 -5.42
CA VAL A 172 -0.95 -1.39 -5.52
C VAL A 172 -0.43 -0.02 -5.11
N VAL A 173 0.78 0.06 -4.59
CA VAL A 173 1.42 1.31 -4.15
C VAL A 173 2.57 1.65 -5.07
N ASN A 174 2.70 2.91 -5.49
CA ASN A 174 3.95 3.34 -6.12
C ASN A 174 5.10 3.29 -5.10
N ALA A 175 6.18 2.59 -5.45
CA ALA A 175 7.42 2.59 -4.70
C ALA A 175 8.37 3.63 -5.30
N PRO A 176 8.49 4.84 -4.71
CA PRO A 176 9.34 5.88 -5.25
C PRO A 176 10.82 5.55 -5.05
N GLU A 177 11.67 6.12 -5.90
CA GLU A 177 13.12 6.06 -5.75
C GLU A 177 13.70 7.46 -5.61
N ILE A 178 14.78 7.59 -4.83
CA ILE A 178 15.48 8.86 -4.64
C ILE A 178 16.48 9.04 -5.78
N TRP A 179 16.23 10.01 -6.64
CA TRP A 179 17.12 10.36 -7.76
C TRP A 179 17.69 11.77 -7.55
N ALA A 180 18.77 12.09 -8.27
CA ALA A 180 19.39 13.41 -8.24
C ALA A 180 19.35 14.07 -9.62
N LEU A 181 18.99 15.36 -9.66
CA LEU A 181 19.08 16.18 -10.87
C LEU A 181 20.53 16.25 -11.35
N GLN A 182 20.77 15.91 -12.61
CA GLN A 182 22.12 15.91 -13.18
C GLN A 182 22.54 17.26 -13.75
N ARG A 183 21.58 18.12 -14.12
CA ARG A 183 21.82 19.37 -14.86
C ARG A 183 20.86 20.47 -14.39
N GLY A 184 21.21 21.72 -14.73
CA GLY A 184 20.42 22.91 -14.43
C GLY A 184 20.78 23.58 -13.10
N PRO A 185 20.10 24.68 -12.73
CA PRO A 185 20.41 25.46 -11.51
C PRO A 185 20.29 24.66 -10.21
N MET A 186 19.52 23.57 -10.24
CA MET A 186 19.26 22.68 -9.10
C MET A 186 20.00 21.34 -9.23
N ALA A 187 21.09 21.28 -10.00
CA ALA A 187 21.91 20.06 -10.10
C ALA A 187 22.34 19.57 -8.71
N GLY A 188 22.24 18.27 -8.48
CA GLY A 188 22.47 17.63 -7.17
C GLY A 188 21.24 17.62 -6.25
N ALA A 189 20.18 18.37 -6.55
CA ALA A 189 18.94 18.30 -5.78
C ALA A 189 18.28 16.92 -5.96
N LYS A 190 17.79 16.39 -4.84
CA LYS A 190 17.12 15.09 -4.73
C LYS A 190 15.63 15.20 -5.00
N LEU A 191 15.11 14.15 -5.61
CA LEU A 191 13.74 14.01 -6.05
C LEU A 191 13.23 12.61 -5.70
N LEU A 192 11.96 12.49 -5.34
CA LEU A 192 11.28 11.19 -5.36
C LEU A 192 10.69 10.98 -6.75
N VAL A 193 11.19 9.99 -7.48
CA VAL A 193 10.72 9.66 -8.82
C VAL A 193 9.90 8.38 -8.78
N GLU A 194 8.71 8.43 -9.37
CA GLU A 194 7.77 7.33 -9.33
C GLU A 194 6.92 7.21 -10.61
N PRO A 195 6.34 6.02 -10.87
CA PRO A 195 5.39 5.83 -11.96
C PRO A 195 4.29 6.90 -12.03
N TYR A 196 3.99 7.42 -13.23
CA TYR A 196 2.79 8.23 -13.41
C TYR A 196 1.52 7.41 -13.08
N ILE A 197 0.55 8.06 -12.44
CA ILE A 197 -0.78 7.52 -12.17
C ILE A 197 -1.78 8.31 -13.00
N GLN A 198 -2.56 7.61 -13.80
CA GLN A 198 -3.62 8.20 -14.61
C GLN A 198 -4.90 8.34 -13.78
N ASN A 199 -5.72 9.36 -14.07
CA ASN A 199 -6.98 9.64 -13.35
C ASN A 199 -6.78 9.81 -11.84
N TYR A 200 -5.78 10.61 -11.48
CA TYR A 200 -5.40 10.83 -10.10
C TYR A 200 -6.50 11.52 -9.29
N GLU A 201 -6.88 10.92 -8.16
CA GLU A 201 -7.89 11.41 -7.24
C GLU A 201 -7.41 11.31 -5.79
N LYS A 202 -7.82 12.26 -4.96
CA LYS A 202 -7.63 12.20 -3.51
C LYS A 202 -8.88 11.62 -2.85
N LEU A 203 -8.71 10.55 -2.08
CA LEU A 203 -9.80 9.75 -1.52
C LEU A 203 -10.00 10.03 -0.02
N ASN A 204 -8.93 10.33 0.69
CA ASN A 204 -9.00 10.92 2.04
C ASN A 204 -7.78 11.77 2.33
N SER A 205 -7.78 12.44 3.48
CA SER A 205 -6.68 13.28 3.94
C SER A 205 -6.20 12.88 5.33
N ASN A 206 -5.01 13.34 5.67
CA ASN A 206 -4.50 13.25 7.03
C ASN A 206 -5.28 14.12 8.04
N SER A 207 -6.15 15.04 7.62
CA SER A 207 -7.01 15.88 8.49
C SER A 207 -8.37 15.25 8.78
N GLY A 208 -8.68 14.09 8.18
CA GLY A 208 -9.96 13.39 8.35
C GLY A 208 -11.00 13.71 7.27
N TRP A 209 -10.67 14.56 6.30
CA TRP A 209 -11.50 14.71 5.10
C TRP A 209 -11.54 13.38 4.33
N ASN A 210 -12.68 13.02 3.77
CA ASN A 210 -12.85 11.81 2.97
C ASN A 210 -13.85 12.03 1.84
N GLU A 211 -13.62 11.31 0.74
CA GLU A 211 -14.59 11.08 -0.32
C GLU A 211 -15.31 9.75 -0.07
N SER A 212 -16.61 9.71 -0.29
CA SER A 212 -17.46 8.52 -0.08
C SER A 212 -18.67 8.45 -1.03
N GLY A 213 -18.73 9.34 -2.01
CA GLY A 213 -19.81 9.43 -2.99
C GLY A 213 -19.92 8.23 -3.93
N PHE A 214 -18.82 7.50 -4.15
CA PHE A 214 -18.77 6.35 -5.05
C PHE A 214 -18.14 5.11 -4.41
N SER A 215 -18.38 3.95 -5.02
CA SER A 215 -18.04 2.63 -4.47
C SER A 215 -16.55 2.49 -4.17
N TRP A 216 -15.70 2.97 -5.08
CA TRP A 216 -14.25 2.92 -4.89
C TRP A 216 -13.77 3.77 -3.71
N ALA A 217 -14.27 5.00 -3.57
CA ALA A 217 -13.92 5.85 -2.43
C ALA A 217 -14.28 5.21 -1.09
N ARG A 218 -15.43 4.52 -1.01
CA ARG A 218 -15.82 3.75 0.19
C ARG A 218 -14.89 2.57 0.47
N ALA A 219 -14.47 1.84 -0.57
CA ALA A 219 -13.49 0.76 -0.42
C ALA A 219 -12.17 1.29 0.14
N MET A 220 -11.77 2.50 -0.23
CA MET A 220 -10.57 3.16 0.29
C MET A 220 -10.72 3.62 1.75
N GLN A 221 -11.91 4.08 2.15
CA GLN A 221 -12.17 4.28 3.59
C GLN A 221 -12.13 2.97 4.38
N ALA A 222 -12.63 1.88 3.80
CA ALA A 222 -12.55 0.56 4.41
C ALA A 222 -11.09 0.07 4.54
N LEU A 223 -10.23 0.34 3.56
CA LEU A 223 -8.79 0.07 3.64
C LEU A 223 -8.11 0.88 4.76
N SER A 224 -8.41 2.17 4.89
CA SER A 224 -7.95 2.98 6.01
C SER A 224 -8.38 2.37 7.35
N HIS A 225 -9.65 1.99 7.50
CA HIS A 225 -10.13 1.34 8.72
C HIS A 225 -9.47 -0.02 8.97
N PHE A 226 -9.31 -0.83 7.94
CA PHE A 226 -8.63 -2.13 8.00
C PHE A 226 -7.20 -1.98 8.51
N SER A 227 -6.43 -0.99 8.03
CA SER A 227 -5.07 -0.74 8.48
C SER A 227 -4.98 -0.50 10.00
N TYR A 228 -5.95 0.24 10.54
CA TYR A 228 -6.05 0.48 11.98
C TYR A 228 -6.36 -0.81 12.74
N HIS A 229 -7.24 -1.64 12.19
CA HIS A 229 -7.62 -2.90 12.82
C HIS A 229 -6.47 -3.91 12.82
N ILE A 230 -5.83 -4.17 11.68
CA ILE A 230 -4.78 -5.19 11.57
C ILE A 230 -3.47 -4.83 12.27
N THR A 231 -3.31 -3.57 12.66
CA THR A 231 -2.16 -3.10 13.45
C THR A 231 -2.50 -2.90 14.92
N ASP A 232 -3.64 -3.43 15.39
CA ASP A 232 -4.14 -3.27 16.78
C ASP A 232 -4.20 -1.79 17.23
N GLY A 233 -4.52 -0.93 16.27
CA GLY A 233 -4.60 0.51 16.43
C GLY A 233 -3.25 1.24 16.41
N ALA A 234 -2.13 0.56 16.16
CA ALA A 234 -0.81 1.18 16.14
C ALA A 234 -0.64 2.16 14.96
N CYS A 235 -1.24 1.87 13.81
CA CYS A 235 -1.09 2.66 12.59
C CYS A 235 -2.41 2.87 11.87
N LEU A 236 -2.61 4.05 11.29
CA LEU A 236 -3.73 4.37 10.41
C LEU A 236 -3.18 4.85 9.07
N LEU A 237 -3.53 4.12 8.00
CA LEU A 237 -3.25 4.50 6.63
C LEU A 237 -4.24 5.60 6.22
N CYS A 238 -3.73 6.78 5.88
CA CYS A 238 -4.51 7.94 5.48
C CYS A 238 -3.81 8.67 4.33
N ASP A 239 -4.41 9.76 3.86
CA ASP A 239 -3.95 10.45 2.65
C ASP A 239 -3.92 9.50 1.44
N LEU A 240 -4.92 8.62 1.36
CA LEU A 240 -5.12 7.73 0.23
C LEU A 240 -5.45 8.56 -1.01
N GLN A 241 -4.63 8.42 -2.03
CA GLN A 241 -4.71 9.18 -3.27
C GLN A 241 -4.14 8.33 -4.39
N GLY A 242 -4.74 8.34 -5.58
CA GLY A 242 -4.43 7.35 -6.61
C GLY A 242 -5.44 7.33 -7.76
N GLY A 243 -5.34 6.31 -8.62
CA GLY A 243 -6.16 6.15 -9.83
C GLY A 243 -6.04 4.76 -10.45
#